data_AF-A0A6B0T8M2-F1
#
_entry.id   AF-A0A6B0T8M2-F1
#
_cell.length_a   1.000
_cell.length_b   1.000
_cell.length_c   1.000
_cell.angle_alpha   90.00
_cell.angle_beta   90.00
_cell.angle_gamma   90.00
#
_symmetry.space_group_name_H-M   'P 1'
#
loop_
_entity.id
_entity.type
_entity.pdbx_description
1 polymer ?
#
loop_
_entity_poly.entity_id
_entity_poly.type
_entity_poly.pdbx_seq_one_letter_code
_entity_poly.pdbx_strand_id
1 'polypeptide(L)' 'MGLLDSVGALAASIIAAIIFLVFAILSMFVTVFIVDAAASIAGLNPSDGFVVLGAAIIAGAAIAAGGSGLALTDQP' A
#
# COMPACT_ATOMS: atom_id res chain seq x y z
N MET A 1 -16.83 -14.77 -25.20
CA MET A 1 -17.10 -14.22 -23.86
C MET A 1 -18.40 -14.84 -23.34
N GLY A 2 -18.36 -16.09 -22.88
CA GLY A 2 -19.55 -16.77 -22.34
C GLY A 2 -19.78 -16.38 -20.88
N LEU A 3 -21.00 -16.58 -20.36
CA LEU A 3 -21.33 -16.28 -18.96
C LEU A 3 -20.36 -16.95 -17.96
N LEU A 4 -19.91 -18.17 -18.24
CA LEU A 4 -18.93 -18.91 -17.42
C LEU A 4 -17.55 -18.24 -17.38
N ASP A 5 -17.15 -17.57 -18.47
CA ASP A 5 -15.89 -16.83 -18.57
C ASP A 5 -15.94 -15.56 -17.69
N SER A 6 -17.08 -14.86 -17.69
CA SER A 6 -17.30 -13.69 -16.82
C SER A 6 -17.35 -14.04 -15.34
N VAL A 7 -17.96 -15.17 -14.96
CA VAL A 7 -17.96 -15.66 -13.57
C VAL A 7 -16.55 -16.06 -13.13
N GLY A 8 -15.77 -16.70 -14.01
CA GLY A 8 -14.36 -17.01 -13.77
C GLY A 8 -13.52 -15.75 -13.54
N ALA A 9 -13.70 -14.72 -14.37
CA ALA A 9 -13.03 -13.43 -14.23
C ALA A 9 -13.40 -12.71 -12.91
N LEU A 10 -14.66 -12.79 -12.48
CA LEU A 10 -15.11 -12.24 -11.21
C LEU A 10 -14.48 -12.96 -10.02
N ALA A 11 -14.45 -14.30 -10.04
CA ALA A 11 -13.81 -15.07 -8.98
C ALA A 11 -12.31 -14.75 -8.88
N ALA A 12 -11.63 -14.63 -10.03
CA ALA A 12 -10.21 -14.26 -10.09
C ALA A 12 -9.95 -12.85 -9.54
N SER A 13 -10.81 -11.86 -9.84
CA SER A 13 -10.63 -10.48 -9.35
C SER A 13 -10.84 -10.36 -7.85
N ILE A 14 -11.80 -11.10 -7.28
CA ILE A 14 -12.03 -11.15 -5.83
C ILE A 14 -10.81 -11.74 -5.13
N ILE A 15 -10.28 -12.86 -5.63
CA ILE A 15 -9.07 -13.49 -5.05
C ILE A 15 -7.88 -12.52 -5.13
N ALA A 16 -7.68 -11.87 -6.28
CA ALA A 16 -6.62 -10.88 -6.44
C ALA A 16 -6.78 -9.70 -5.46
N ALA A 17 -8.00 -9.18 -5.28
CA ALA A 17 -8.29 -8.10 -4.35
C ALA A 17 -7.98 -8.50 -2.90
N ILE A 18 -8.34 -9.73 -2.49
CA ILE A 18 -8.02 -10.25 -1.15
C ILE A 18 -6.51 -10.32 -0.95
N ILE A 19 -5.77 -10.86 -1.92
CA ILE A 19 -4.31 -10.95 -1.86
C ILE A 19 -3.67 -9.56 -1.74
N PHE A 20 -4.11 -8.61 -2.56
CA PHE A 20 -3.66 -7.21 -2.50
C PHE A 20 -3.97 -6.57 -1.14
N LEU A 21 -5.14 -6.83 -0.57
CA LEU A 21 -5.52 -6.32 0.74
C LEU A 21 -4.60 -6.86 1.84
N VAL A 22 -4.28 -8.15 1.82
CA VAL A 22 -3.35 -8.76 2.78
C VAL A 22 -1.96 -8.11 2.66
N PHE A 23 -1.42 -7.98 1.45
CA PHE A 23 -0.14 -7.30 1.24
C PHE A 23 -0.17 -5.83 1.69
N ALA A 24 -1.26 -5.12 1.45
CA ALA A 24 -1.43 -3.74 1.88
C ALA A 24 -1.42 -3.62 3.41
N ILE A 25 -2.11 -4.51 4.12
CA ILE A 25 -2.13 -4.54 5.59
C ILE A 25 -0.72 -4.81 6.13
N LEU A 26 -0.03 -5.83 5.61
CA LEU A 26 1.33 -6.15 6.03
C LEU A 26 2.29 -4.99 5.76
N SER A 27 2.17 -4.34 4.60
CA SER A 27 2.95 -3.14 4.23
C SER A 27 2.72 -1.99 5.23
N MET A 28 1.48 -1.77 5.66
CA MET A 28 1.15 -0.72 6.62
C MET A 28 1.82 -0.95 7.98
N PHE A 29 1.80 -2.19 8.50
CA PHE A 29 2.50 -2.54 9.75
C PHE A 29 4.00 -2.29 9.67
N VAL A 30 4.65 -2.73 8.59
CA VAL A 30 6.08 -2.51 8.38
C VAL A 30 6.39 -1.02 8.28
N THR A 31 5.54 -0.23 7.61
CA THR A 31 5.73 1.21 7.48
C THR A 31 5.64 1.92 8.84
N VAL A 32 4.65 1.58 9.67
CA VAL A 32 4.52 2.12 11.04
C VAL A 32 5.75 1.78 11.87
N PHE A 33 6.23 0.53 11.80
CA PHE A 33 7.44 0.10 12.49
C PHE A 33 8.67 0.92 12.06
N ILE A 34 8.83 1.18 10.76
CA ILE A 34 9.94 1.99 10.25
C ILE A 34 9.86 3.43 10.78
N VAL A 35 8.67 4.03 10.82
CA VAL A 35 8.49 5.41 11.31
C VAL A 35 8.78 5.51 12.80
N ASP A 36 8.35 4.52 13.59
CA ASP A 36 8.63 4.45 15.03
C ASP A 36 10.13 4.31 15.30
N ALA A 37 10.79 3.38 14.61
CA ALA A 37 12.23 3.20 14.69
C ALA A 37 13.00 4.49 14.28
N ALA A 38 12.55 5.17 13.23
CA ALA A 38 13.15 6.44 12.81
C ALA A 38 13.00 7.54 13.86
N ALA A 39 11.84 7.63 14.53
CA ALA A 39 11.62 8.58 15.61
C ALA A 39 12.51 8.28 16.83
N SER A 40 12.65 7.00 17.18
CA SER A 40 13.55 6.57 18.25
C SER A 40 15.02 6.93 17.97
N ILE A 41 15.49 6.72 16.73
CA ILE A 41 16.85 7.12 16.31
C ILE A 41 17.04 8.65 16.41
N ALA A 42 15.99 9.42 16.13
CA ALA A 42 16.01 10.88 16.26
C ALA A 42 15.92 11.38 17.72
N GLY A 43 15.82 10.49 18.71
CA GLY A 43 15.65 10.85 20.12
C GLY A 43 14.28 11.49 20.42
N LEU A 44 13.30 11.27 19.54
CA LEU A 44 11.93 11.75 19.72
C LEU A 44 11.08 10.65 20.36
N ASN A 45 10.11 11.07 21.17
CA ASN A 45 9.09 10.18 21.73
C ASN A 45 7.69 10.65 21.29
N PRO A 46 7.35 10.50 20.00
CA PRO A 46 6.06 10.90 19.47
C PRO A 46 4.94 10.05 20.10
N SER A 47 3.76 10.63 20.28
CA SER A 47 2.58 9.81 20.58
C SER A 47 2.26 8.92 19.38
N ASP A 48 1.75 7.70 19.63
CA ASP A 48 1.41 6.70 18.59
C ASP A 48 0.62 7.28 17.41
N GLY A 49 -0.26 8.24 17.65
CA GLY A 49 -1.03 8.93 16.60
C GLY A 49 -0.17 9.62 15.54
N PHE A 50 0.98 10.21 15.92
CA PHE A 50 1.91 10.84 14.97
C PHE A 50 2.71 9.81 14.18
N VAL A 51 3.04 8.66 14.78
CA VAL A 51 3.72 7.56 14.09
C VAL A 51 2.81 6.99 13.00
N VAL A 52 1.54 6.73 13.33
CA VAL A 52 0.55 6.23 12.37
C VAL A 52 0.27 7.26 11.28
N LEU A 53 0.16 8.55 11.63
CA LEU A 53 -0.05 9.62 10.65
C LEU A 53 1.15 9.75 9.69
N GLY A 54 2.37 9.72 10.20
CA GLY A 54 3.58 9.75 9.39
C GLY A 54 3.67 8.54 8.45
N ALA A 55 3.36 7.35 8.96
CA ALA A 55 3.29 6.12 8.15
C ALA A 55 2.22 6.20 7.06
N ALA A 56 1.04 6.75 7.35
CA ALA A 56 -0.04 6.92 6.38
C ALA A 56 0.35 7.90 5.25
N ILE A 57 1.04 8.99 5.59
CA ILE A 57 1.53 9.95 4.59
C ILE A 57 2.59 9.30 3.69
N ILE A 58 3.54 8.57 4.27
CA ILE A 58 4.58 7.85 3.50
C ILE A 58 3.94 6.79 2.60
N ALA A 59 2.98 6.02 3.12
CA ALA A 59 2.26 5.01 2.34
C ALA A 59 1.51 5.66 1.16
N GLY A 60 0.80 6.77 1.39
CA GLY A 60 0.10 7.51 0.34
C GLY A 60 1.06 8.05 -0.73
N ALA A 61 2.21 8.60 -0.32
CA ALA A 61 3.23 9.09 -1.23
C ALA A 61 3.87 7.95 -2.04
N ALA A 62 4.13 6.80 -1.43
CA ALA A 62 4.67 5.62 -2.11
C ALA A 62 3.70 5.05 -3.16
N ILE A 63 2.40 5.01 -2.84
CA ILE A 63 1.35 4.63 -3.79
C ILE A 63 1.29 5.60 -4.97
N ALA A 64 1.31 6.91 -4.69
CA ALA A 64 1.30 7.94 -5.73
C ALA A 64 2.54 7.85 -6.63
N ALA A 65 3.73 7.65 -6.04
CA ALA A 65 4.98 7.47 -6.78
C ALA A 65 4.94 6.21 -7.66
N GLY A 66 4.53 5.07 -7.11
CA GLY A 66 4.39 3.81 -7.86
C GLY A 66 3.36 3.90 -8.98
N GLY A 67 2.23 4.57 -8.75
CA GLY A 67 1.20 4.80 -9.77
C GLY A 67 1.65 5.73 -10.90
N SER A 68 2.46 6.74 -10.59
CA SER A 68 3.02 7.65 -11.60
C SER A 68 4.01 6.97 -12.55
N GLY A 69 4.75 5.97 -12.08
CA GLY A 69 5.66 5.17 -12.93
C GLY A 69 4.94 4.40 -14.04
N LEU A 70 3.71 3.92 -13.78
CA LEU A 70 2.87 3.23 -14.77
C LEU A 70 2.32 4.18 -15.86
N ALA A 71 2.16 5.47 -15.53
CA ALA A 71 1.68 6.48 -16.48
C ALA A 71 2.78 7.01 -17.42
N LEU A 72 4.05 6.87 -17.04
CA LEU A 72 5.19 7.40 -17.81
C LEU A 72 5.70 6.47 -18.91
N THR A 73 5.20 5.22 -18.97
CA THR A 73 5.65 4.24 -19.98
C THR A 73 4.90 4.36 -21.32
N ASP A 74 3.97 5.31 -21.45
CA ASP A 74 3.21 5.60 -22.68
C ASP A 74 3.75 6.86 -23.41
N GLN A 75 5.08 7.00 -23.47
CA GLN A 75 5.72 7.95 -24.39
C GLN A 75 6.26 7.18 -25.61
N PRO A 76 6.00 7.66 -26.86
CA PRO A 76 6.36 6.97 -28.10
C PRO A 76 7.88 6.87 -28.34
#